data_AF-S0ISG7-F1
#
_entry.id   AF-S0ISG7-F1
#
_cell.length_a   1.000
_cell.length_b   1.000
_cell.length_c   1.000
_cell.angle_alpha   90.00
_cell.angle_beta   90.00
_cell.angle_gamma   90.00
#
_symmetry.space_group_name_H-M   'P 1'
#
loop_
_entity.id
_entity.type
_entity.pdbx_description
1 polymer ?
#
loop_
_entity_poly.entity_id
_entity_poly.type
_entity_poly.pdbx_seq_one_letter_code
_entity_poly.pdbx_strand_id
1 'polypeptide(L)'
;MAKTRADRKNYKCAFQKHAHTYDNWKNGSDISRRLLLCYCVECGLKCKIMQDNNIYRTSQADTDLEKVLGTHDFRLLLKAVKHAKVYQFKEFKTEYNEVVTAENFHQVCRYCIEQKKGETDSLNEFEKILKAIAEWLKEEI
;
A
#
# COMPACT_ATOMS: atom_id res chain seq x y z
N MET A 1 -3.64 -15.67 18.86
CA MET A 1 -2.48 -14.81 19.17
C MET A 1 -2.96 -13.37 19.29
N ALA A 2 -2.52 -12.63 20.30
CA ALA A 2 -2.81 -11.20 20.41
C ALA A 2 -2.14 -10.47 19.24
N LYS A 3 -2.94 -9.85 18.37
CA LYS A 3 -2.44 -9.05 17.24
C LYS A 3 -2.23 -7.63 17.75
N THR A 4 -1.01 -7.08 17.64
CA THR A 4 -0.77 -5.66 17.91
C THR A 4 -1.58 -4.84 16.90
N ARG A 5 -2.40 -3.90 17.39
CA ARG A 5 -3.27 -3.06 16.57
C ARG A 5 -2.71 -1.64 16.51
N ALA A 6 -2.48 -1.15 15.29
CA ALA A 6 -2.12 0.25 15.07
C ALA A 6 -3.36 1.15 15.17
N ASP A 7 -3.19 2.33 15.75
CA ASP A 7 -4.19 3.39 15.77
C ASP A 7 -3.95 4.41 14.64
N ARG A 8 -4.86 5.38 14.49
CA ARG A 8 -4.76 6.42 13.45
C ARG A 8 -3.44 7.21 13.54
N LYS A 9 -2.97 7.51 14.74
CA LYS A 9 -1.71 8.25 14.96
C LYS A 9 -0.52 7.40 14.53
N ASN A 10 -0.55 6.10 14.81
CA ASN A 10 0.48 5.16 14.36
C ASN A 10 0.52 5.10 12.82
N TYR A 11 -0.63 4.96 12.16
CA TYR A 11 -0.69 4.95 10.70
C TYR A 11 -0.17 6.24 10.07
N LYS A 12 -0.56 7.41 10.60
CA LYS A 12 -0.03 8.71 10.13
C LYS A 12 1.49 8.80 10.29
N CYS A 13 2.01 8.42 11.47
CA CYS A 13 3.44 8.44 11.75
C CYS A 13 4.21 7.47 10.84
N ALA A 14 3.68 6.26 10.62
CA ALA A 14 4.27 5.28 9.72
C ALA A 14 4.30 5.80 8.28
N PHE A 15 3.19 6.34 7.76
CA PHE A 15 3.12 6.98 6.45
C PHE A 15 4.20 8.06 6.29
N GLN A 16 4.27 9.01 7.21
CA GLN A 16 5.25 10.11 7.14
C GLN A 16 6.70 9.61 7.13
N LYS A 17 7.03 8.62 7.98
CA LYS A 17 8.37 8.03 8.03
C LYS A 17 8.71 7.25 6.76
N HIS A 18 7.78 6.46 6.24
CA HIS A 18 7.97 5.70 5.01
C HIS A 18 8.09 6.61 3.79
N ALA A 19 7.24 7.62 3.67
CA ALA A 19 7.31 8.63 2.62
C ALA A 19 8.66 9.36 2.64
N HIS A 20 9.06 9.88 3.81
CA HIS A 20 10.35 10.56 3.97
C HIS A 20 11.52 9.65 3.58
N THR A 21 11.51 8.39 4.01
CA THR A 21 12.59 7.43 3.71
C THR A 21 12.62 7.07 2.23
N TYR A 22 11.46 6.91 1.59
CA TYR A 22 11.34 6.65 0.17
C TYR A 22 11.87 7.83 -0.67
N ASP A 23 11.48 9.06 -0.33
CA ASP A 23 11.88 10.28 -1.05
C ASP A 23 13.38 10.57 -0.90
N ASN A 24 13.96 10.20 0.24
CA ASN A 24 15.38 10.41 0.54
C ASN A 24 16.22 9.15 0.34
N TRP A 25 15.73 8.18 -0.43
CA TRP A 25 16.44 6.93 -0.69
C TRP A 25 17.73 7.16 -1.48
N LYS A 26 18.88 6.94 -0.84
CA LYS A 26 20.21 7.12 -1.45
C LYS A 26 20.90 5.80 -1.77
N ASN A 27 20.85 4.86 -0.84
CA ASN A 27 21.57 3.59 -0.91
C ASN A 27 20.61 2.43 -0.60
N GLY A 28 20.66 1.35 -1.38
CA GLY A 28 19.86 0.15 -1.19
C GLY A 28 19.18 -0.32 -2.48
N SER A 29 18.56 -1.50 -2.45
CA SER A 29 17.93 -2.09 -3.64
C SER A 29 16.60 -1.40 -3.99
N ASP A 30 16.32 -1.28 -5.29
CA ASP A 30 15.04 -0.74 -5.77
C ASP A 30 13.84 -1.54 -5.26
N ILE A 31 13.99 -2.85 -5.09
CA ILE A 31 12.92 -3.71 -4.58
C ILE A 31 12.57 -3.39 -3.11
N SER A 32 13.58 -3.06 -2.28
CA SER A 32 13.35 -2.60 -0.90
C SER A 32 12.70 -1.22 -0.88
N ARG A 33 13.11 -0.34 -1.80
CA ARG A 33 12.49 0.98 -1.98
C ARG A 33 11.00 0.84 -2.34
N ARG A 34 10.65 -0.07 -3.26
CA ARG A 34 9.26 -0.38 -3.63
C ARG A 34 8.46 -0.97 -2.46
N LEU A 35 9.07 -1.83 -1.65
CA LEU A 35 8.42 -2.36 -0.46
C LEU A 35 8.05 -1.25 0.53
N LEU A 36 8.95 -0.29 0.76
CA LEU A 36 8.66 0.88 1.60
C LEU A 36 7.51 1.71 1.03
N LEU A 37 7.44 1.87 -0.28
CA LEU A 37 6.32 2.57 -0.92
C LEU A 37 4.99 1.84 -0.73
N CYS A 38 4.98 0.50 -0.80
CA CYS A 38 3.79 -0.30 -0.48
C CYS A 38 3.29 -0.02 0.94
N TYR A 39 4.19 -0.08 1.93
CA TYR A 39 3.84 0.21 3.32
C TYR A 39 3.45 1.66 3.55
N CYS A 40 4.07 2.60 2.84
CA CYS A 40 3.70 4.01 2.83
C CYS A 40 2.23 4.15 2.42
N VAL A 41 1.87 3.68 1.22
CA VAL A 41 0.51 3.77 0.67
C VAL A 41 -0.50 3.05 1.56
N GLU A 42 -0.20 1.84 2.02
CA GLU A 42 -1.10 1.09 2.91
C GLU A 42 -1.40 1.88 4.20
N CYS A 43 -0.37 2.38 4.87
CA CYS A 43 -0.53 3.15 6.11
C CYS A 43 -1.28 4.45 5.88
N GLY A 44 -0.98 5.17 4.80
CA GLY A 44 -1.65 6.43 4.48
C GLY A 44 -3.13 6.23 4.15
N LEU A 45 -3.48 5.21 3.34
CA LEU A 45 -4.87 4.86 3.06
C LEU A 45 -5.63 4.46 4.32
N LYS A 46 -5.04 3.61 5.18
CA LYS A 46 -5.67 3.22 6.46
C LYS A 46 -5.87 4.43 7.37
N CYS A 47 -4.90 5.36 7.43
CA CYS A 47 -5.06 6.62 8.16
C CYS A 47 -6.23 7.45 7.63
N LYS A 48 -6.30 7.64 6.30
CA LYS A 48 -7.36 8.41 5.63
C LYS A 48 -8.74 7.79 5.87
N ILE A 49 -8.88 6.47 5.72
CA ILE A 49 -10.11 5.73 6.01
C ILE A 49 -10.56 5.99 7.46
N MET A 50 -9.63 5.95 8.42
CA MET A 50 -9.95 6.22 9.82
C MET A 50 -10.34 7.69 10.06
N GLN A 51 -9.75 8.65 9.35
CA GLN A 51 -10.16 10.06 9.40
C GLN A 51 -11.58 10.24 8.84
N ASP A 52 -11.86 9.70 7.65
CA ASP A 52 -13.14 9.84 6.96
C ASP A 52 -14.31 9.20 7.74
N ASN A 53 -14.03 8.14 8.52
CA ASN A 53 -15.01 7.48 9.39
C ASN A 53 -14.98 7.98 10.85
N ASN A 54 -14.19 9.02 11.16
CA ASN A 54 -14.04 9.61 12.50
C ASN A 54 -13.72 8.59 13.62
N ILE A 55 -12.84 7.62 13.33
CA ILE A 55 -12.34 6.65 14.31
C ILE A 55 -10.86 6.85 14.60
N TYR A 56 -10.45 6.45 15.80
CA TYR A 56 -9.07 6.57 16.29
C TYR A 56 -8.41 5.20 16.44
N ARG A 57 -9.17 4.17 16.81
CA ARG A 57 -8.72 2.79 16.97
C ARG A 57 -9.53 1.87 16.07
N THR A 58 -8.90 0.81 15.57
CA THR A 58 -9.59 -0.21 14.75
C THR A 58 -10.71 -0.93 15.50
N SER A 59 -10.69 -0.95 16.84
CA SER A 59 -11.78 -1.50 17.66
C SER A 59 -13.07 -0.68 17.64
N GLN A 60 -13.03 0.54 17.10
CA GLN A 60 -14.22 1.38 16.91
C GLN A 60 -14.88 1.15 15.55
N ALA A 61 -14.22 0.42 14.66
CA ALA A 61 -14.76 0.08 13.35
C ALA A 61 -15.88 -0.95 13.48
N ASP A 62 -16.89 -0.85 12.63
CA ASP A 62 -17.81 -1.98 12.41
C ASP A 62 -17.07 -3.15 11.72
N THR A 63 -17.77 -4.28 11.60
CA THR A 63 -17.20 -5.51 11.06
C THR A 63 -16.69 -5.37 9.63
N ASP A 64 -17.28 -4.51 8.81
CA ASP A 64 -16.88 -4.34 7.41
C ASP A 64 -15.70 -3.39 7.28
N LEU A 65 -15.69 -2.31 8.05
CA LEU A 65 -14.56 -1.39 8.13
C LEU A 65 -13.34 -2.06 8.76
N GLU A 66 -13.52 -2.95 9.76
CA GLU A 66 -12.41 -3.73 10.32
C GLU A 66 -11.77 -4.66 9.27
N LYS A 67 -12.57 -5.30 8.40
CA LYS A 67 -12.05 -6.12 7.29
C LYS A 67 -11.24 -5.27 6.31
N VAL A 68 -11.74 -4.08 5.95
CA VAL A 68 -11.02 -3.16 5.05
C VAL A 68 -9.70 -2.70 5.69
N LEU A 69 -9.69 -2.31 6.96
CA LEU A 69 -8.46 -1.92 7.66
C LEU A 69 -7.48 -3.09 7.86
N GLY A 70 -7.99 -4.32 7.85
CA GLY A 70 -7.21 -5.55 7.94
C GLY A 70 -6.60 -6.03 6.62
N THR A 71 -7.04 -5.51 5.46
CA THR A 71 -6.56 -5.95 4.15
C THR A 71 -5.21 -5.33 3.76
N HIS A 72 -4.55 -5.96 2.79
CA HIS A 72 -3.39 -5.44 2.06
C HIS A 72 -3.75 -5.09 0.61
N ASP A 73 -5.01 -5.28 0.20
CA ASP A 73 -5.47 -4.96 -1.16
C ASP A 73 -5.70 -3.45 -1.33
N PHE A 74 -4.80 -2.80 -2.08
CA PHE A 74 -4.91 -1.38 -2.39
C PHE A 74 -6.23 -1.02 -3.09
N ARG A 75 -6.85 -1.92 -3.85
CA ARG A 75 -8.14 -1.68 -4.52
C ARG A 75 -9.26 -1.51 -3.50
N LEU A 76 -9.29 -2.35 -2.46
CA LEU A 76 -10.28 -2.27 -1.39
C LEU A 76 -10.08 -1.02 -0.54
N LEU A 77 -8.83 -0.70 -0.22
CA LEU A 77 -8.49 0.51 0.52
C LEU A 77 -8.87 1.78 -0.26
N LEU A 78 -8.53 1.85 -1.56
CA LEU A 78 -8.90 2.96 -2.45
C LEU A 78 -10.41 3.09 -2.63
N LYS A 79 -11.14 1.96 -2.65
CA LYS A 79 -12.60 1.98 -2.72
C LYS A 79 -13.21 2.62 -1.47
N ALA A 80 -12.66 2.36 -0.29
CA ALA A 80 -13.14 2.95 0.96
C ALA A 80 -12.95 4.47 1.02
N VAL A 81 -11.91 5.01 0.38
CA VAL A 81 -11.68 6.46 0.22
C VAL A 81 -12.24 7.03 -1.10
N LYS A 82 -13.14 6.30 -1.77
CA LYS A 82 -13.82 6.71 -3.02
C LYS A 82 -12.89 7.03 -4.21
N HIS A 83 -11.66 6.50 -4.23
CA HIS A 83 -10.66 6.71 -5.30
C HIS A 83 -10.41 5.47 -6.18
N ALA A 84 -11.20 4.40 -6.06
CA ALA A 84 -10.99 3.16 -6.81
C ALA A 84 -10.99 3.31 -8.35
N LYS A 85 -11.62 4.35 -8.90
CA LYS A 85 -11.65 4.59 -10.36
C LYS A 85 -10.45 5.40 -10.88
N VAL A 86 -9.68 6.02 -9.99
CA VAL A 86 -8.57 6.90 -10.36
C VAL A 86 -7.29 6.11 -10.63
N TYR A 87 -7.06 5.04 -9.86
CA TYR A 87 -5.84 4.24 -9.93
C TYR A 87 -6.17 2.81 -10.36
N GLN A 88 -5.57 2.37 -11.47
CA GLN A 88 -5.79 1.03 -12.02
C GLN A 88 -4.51 0.21 -11.95
N PHE A 89 -4.56 -0.89 -11.21
CA PHE A 89 -3.47 -1.84 -11.12
C PHE A 89 -3.66 -2.94 -12.16
N LYS A 90 -2.70 -3.09 -13.06
CA LYS A 90 -2.66 -4.22 -13.99
C LYS A 90 -2.01 -5.42 -13.32
N GLU A 91 -2.57 -6.59 -13.57
CA GLU A 91 -2.00 -7.86 -13.12
C GLU A 91 -0.85 -8.26 -14.05
N PHE A 92 0.14 -8.95 -13.48
CA PHE A 92 1.30 -9.48 -14.21
C PHE A 92 1.72 -10.81 -13.59
N LYS A 93 2.65 -11.53 -14.22
CA LYS A 93 3.06 -12.86 -13.73
C LYS A 93 4.45 -12.86 -13.12
N THR A 94 4.64 -13.70 -12.10
CA THR A 94 5.97 -14.03 -11.55
C THR A 94 6.73 -14.99 -12.47
N GLU A 95 8.02 -15.18 -12.20
CA GLU A 95 8.84 -16.24 -12.81
C GLU A 95 8.23 -17.65 -12.65
N TYR A 96 7.39 -17.86 -11.64
CA TYR A 96 6.66 -19.11 -11.39
C TYR A 96 5.25 -19.15 -12.00
N ASN A 97 4.90 -18.16 -12.84
CA ASN A 97 3.57 -17.97 -13.45
C ASN A 97 2.43 -17.67 -12.46
N GLU A 98 2.74 -17.29 -11.22
CA GLU A 98 1.74 -16.83 -10.25
C GLU A 98 1.27 -15.41 -10.62
N VAL A 99 -0.01 -15.11 -10.40
CA VAL A 99 -0.57 -13.80 -10.72
C VAL A 99 -0.32 -12.81 -9.58
N VAL A 100 0.30 -11.70 -9.93
CA VAL A 100 0.51 -10.57 -9.03
C VAL A 100 -0.63 -9.57 -9.18
N THR A 101 -1.25 -9.22 -8.06
CA THR A 101 -2.35 -8.28 -7.92
C THR A 101 -1.98 -7.18 -6.92
N ALA A 102 -2.87 -6.19 -6.77
CA ALA A 102 -2.74 -5.14 -5.75
C ALA A 102 -2.76 -5.64 -4.30
N GLU A 103 -3.16 -6.89 -4.06
CA GLU A 103 -3.14 -7.48 -2.72
C GLU A 103 -1.78 -8.09 -2.37
N ASN A 104 -1.10 -8.73 -3.33
CA ASN A 104 0.10 -9.51 -3.08
C ASN A 104 1.39 -8.88 -3.62
N PHE A 105 1.33 -7.74 -4.32
CA PHE A 105 2.52 -7.03 -4.82
C PHE A 105 3.57 -6.75 -3.73
N HIS A 106 3.14 -6.44 -2.50
CA HIS A 106 4.05 -6.25 -1.37
C HIS A 106 4.89 -7.51 -1.06
N GLN A 107 4.36 -8.71 -1.33
CA GLN A 107 5.08 -9.98 -1.15
C GLN A 107 6.16 -10.16 -2.21
N VAL A 108 5.87 -9.77 -3.46
CA VAL A 108 6.86 -9.72 -4.54
C VAL A 108 8.04 -8.86 -4.14
N CYS A 109 7.77 -7.66 -3.60
CA CYS A 109 8.83 -6.79 -3.11
C CYS A 109 9.56 -7.34 -1.88
N ARG A 110 8.83 -7.98 -0.94
CA ARG A 110 9.38 -8.52 0.30
C ARG A 110 10.32 -9.69 0.07
N TYR A 111 9.98 -10.57 -0.86
CA TYR A 111 10.71 -11.80 -1.12
C TYR A 111 11.59 -11.73 -2.38
N CYS A 112 11.70 -10.54 -2.98
CA CYS A 112 12.51 -10.30 -4.18
C CYS A 112 12.11 -11.24 -5.35
N ILE A 113 10.82 -11.51 -5.51
CA ILE A 113 10.32 -12.41 -6.56
C ILE A 113 10.44 -11.69 -7.91
N GLU A 114 11.02 -12.36 -8.91
CA GLU A 114 11.16 -11.78 -10.24
C GLU A 114 9.86 -11.85 -11.04
N GLN A 115 9.62 -10.83 -11.87
CA GLN A 115 8.55 -10.88 -12.87
C GLN A 115 8.93 -11.83 -14.01
N LYS A 116 7.93 -12.36 -14.71
CA LYS A 116 8.14 -13.25 -15.85
C LYS A 116 8.94 -12.55 -16.94
N LYS A 117 9.98 -13.24 -17.44
CA LYS A 117 10.82 -12.74 -18.55
C LYS A 117 9.96 -12.46 -19.80
N GLY A 118 10.22 -11.31 -20.43
CA GLY A 118 9.51 -10.87 -21.63
C GLY A 118 8.19 -10.13 -21.38
N GLU A 119 7.74 -10.00 -20.12
CA GLU A 119 6.66 -9.07 -19.78
C GLU A 119 7.17 -7.62 -19.79
N THR A 120 6.24 -6.69 -20.01
CA THR A 120 6.48 -5.25 -19.84
C THR A 120 6.97 -4.96 -18.42
N ASP A 121 7.58 -3.81 -18.20
CA ASP A 121 8.11 -3.40 -16.89
C ASP A 121 6.99 -3.08 -15.88
N SER A 122 6.24 -4.11 -15.51
CA SER A 122 5.05 -4.06 -14.67
C SER A 122 5.39 -3.62 -13.25
N LEU A 123 6.60 -3.95 -12.75
CA LEU A 123 7.09 -3.46 -11.46
C LEU A 123 7.16 -1.92 -11.43
N ASN A 124 7.71 -1.29 -12.47
CA ASN A 124 7.78 0.17 -12.56
C ASN A 124 6.41 0.82 -12.81
N GLU A 125 5.52 0.18 -13.56
CA GLU A 125 4.12 0.66 -13.69
C GLU A 125 3.42 0.67 -12.33
N PHE A 126 3.55 -0.41 -11.54
CA PHE A 126 3.00 -0.50 -10.20
C PHE A 126 3.57 0.57 -9.27
N GLU A 127 4.89 0.75 -9.28
CA GLU A 127 5.57 1.77 -8.48
C GLU A 127 5.07 3.18 -8.82
N LYS A 128 4.88 3.52 -10.11
CA LYS A 128 4.34 4.82 -10.54
C LYS A 128 2.95 5.08 -9.97
N ILE A 129 2.07 4.08 -9.99
CA ILE A 129 0.72 4.19 -9.44
C ILE A 129 0.79 4.42 -7.92
N LEU A 130 1.57 3.61 -7.21
CA LEU A 130 1.75 3.76 -5.77
C LEU A 130 2.34 5.12 -5.40
N LYS A 131 3.29 5.64 -6.19
CA LYS A 131 3.86 6.98 -5.99
C LYS A 131 2.79 8.05 -6.15
N ALA A 132 1.95 7.98 -7.19
CA ALA A 132 0.87 8.94 -7.39
C ALA A 132 -0.16 8.93 -6.24
N ILE A 133 -0.46 7.75 -5.67
CA ILE A 133 -1.31 7.64 -4.48
C ILE A 133 -0.61 8.26 -3.25
N ALA A 134 0.69 8.01 -3.07
CA ALA A 134 1.44 8.56 -1.96
C ALA A 134 1.52 10.09 -2.00
N GLU A 135 1.72 10.70 -3.18
CA GLU A 135 1.69 12.16 -3.34
C GLU A 135 0.32 12.74 -3.01
N TRP A 136 -0.76 12.14 -3.50
CA TRP A 136 -2.12 12.55 -3.13
C TRP A 136 -2.35 12.46 -1.61
N LEU A 137 -1.90 11.38 -0.97
CA LEU A 137 -2.02 11.24 0.48
C LEU A 137 -1.23 12.32 1.24
N LYS A 138 -0.07 12.77 0.76
CA LYS A 138 0.70 13.86 1.41
C LYS A 138 -0.10 15.16 1.50
N GLU A 139 -1.05 15.38 0.58
CA GLU A 139 -1.93 16.55 0.58
C GLU A 139 -3.14 16.39 1.52
N GLU A 140 -3.59 15.15 1.72
CA GLU A 140 -4.84 14.84 2.44
C GLU A 140 -4.69 14.54 3.93
N ILE A 141 -3.53 14.03 4.41
CA ILE A 141 -3.43 13.45 5.77
C ILE A 141 -2.44 14.07 6.75
#